data_AF-A0A6L3VRF6-F1
#
_entry.id   AF-A0A6L3VRF6-F1
#
_cell.length_a   1.000
_cell.length_b   1.000
_cell.length_c   1.000
_cell.angle_alpha   90.00
_cell.angle_beta   90.00
_cell.angle_gamma   90.00
#
_symmetry.space_group_name_H-M   'P 1'
#
loop_
_entity.id
_entity.type
_entity.pdbx_description
1 polymer ?
#
loop_
_entity_poly.entity_id
_entity_poly.type
_entity_poly.pdbx_seq_one_letter_code
_entity_poly.pdbx_strand_id
1 'polypeptide(L)' 'MSERPYRFDPAGPVTGIFFLLLAGIFLADGLSGGHAVEVAVMVPVVLIGLGVVGTVRVLTRSRRRRLR' A
#
# COMPACT_ATOMS: atom_id res chain seq x y z
N MET A 1 -4.85 30.04 -17.70
CA MET A 1 -5.11 28.62 -17.38
C MET A 1 -4.13 28.25 -16.28
N SER A 2 -4.55 28.33 -15.02
CA SER A 2 -3.64 28.15 -13.88
C SER A 2 -3.32 26.66 -13.74
N GLU A 3 -2.17 26.24 -14.25
CA GLU A 3 -1.65 24.89 -14.05
C GLU A 3 -1.47 24.66 -12.55
N ARG A 4 -2.41 23.92 -11.96
CA ARG A 4 -2.31 23.52 -10.57
C ARG A 4 -1.11 22.57 -10.48
N PRO A 5 -0.09 22.85 -9.66
CA PRO A 5 1.05 21.95 -9.55
C PRO A 5 0.52 20.59 -9.06
N TYR A 6 0.67 19.57 -9.90
CA TYR A 6 0.34 18.19 -9.57
C TYR A 6 1.21 17.78 -8.38
N ARG A 7 0.64 17.83 -7.17
CA ARG A 7 1.33 17.38 -5.97
C ARG A 7 1.31 15.86 -5.99
N PHE A 8 2.32 15.27 -6.63
CA PHE A 8 2.59 13.85 -6.57
C PHE A 8 2.57 13.43 -5.10
N ASP A 9 1.61 12.59 -4.72
CA ASP A 9 1.49 12.02 -3.39
C ASP A 9 1.93 10.55 -3.47
N PRO A 10 3.19 10.23 -3.12
CA PRO A 10 3.72 8.88 -3.21
C PRO A 10 2.92 7.86 -2.38
N ALA A 11 2.15 8.32 -1.39
CA ALA A 11 1.30 7.44 -0.60
C ALA A 11 0.20 6.78 -1.46
N GLY A 12 -0.32 7.47 -2.47
CA GLY A 12 -1.36 6.94 -3.35
C GLY A 12 -0.88 5.71 -4.15
N PRO A 13 0.20 5.83 -4.93
CA PRO A 13 0.78 4.70 -5.67
C PRO A 13 1.23 3.56 -4.76
N VAL A 14 1.89 3.84 -3.62
CA VAL A 14 2.36 2.79 -2.70
C VAL A 14 1.20 2.00 -2.12
N THR A 15 0.11 2.67 -1.74
CA THR A 15 -1.10 2.00 -1.26
C THR A 15 -1.72 1.15 -2.36
N GLY A 16 -1.84 1.69 -3.57
CA GLY A 16 -2.39 0.97 -4.73
C GLY A 16 -1.60 -0.29 -5.07
N ILE A 17 -0.26 -0.21 -5.11
CA ILE A 17 0.62 -1.36 -5.36
C ILE A 17 0.48 -2.41 -4.26
N PHE A 18 0.46 -2.00 -2.99
CA PHE A 18 0.29 -2.92 -1.87
C PHE A 18 -1.01 -3.73 -1.99
N PHE A 19 -2.14 -3.05 -2.20
CA PHE A 19 -3.43 -3.73 -2.34
C PHE A 19 -3.54 -4.53 -3.63
N LEU A 20 -2.93 -4.08 -4.74
CA LEU A 20 -2.89 -4.83 -5.99
C LEU A 20 -2.15 -6.15 -5.83
N LEU A 21 -1.00 -6.15 -5.15
CA LEU A 21 -0.25 -7.36 -4.84
C LEU A 21 -1.05 -8.28 -3.92
N LEU A 22 -1.68 -7.74 -2.87
CA LEU A 22 -2.53 -8.51 -1.97
C LEU A 22 -3.68 -9.18 -2.73
N ALA A 23 -4.38 -8.42 -3.57
CA ALA A 23 -5.48 -8.93 -4.39
C ALA A 23 -5.00 -10.03 -5.35
N GLY A 24 -3.84 -9.85 -5.98
CA GLY A 24 -3.23 -10.86 -6.85
C GLY A 24 -2.91 -12.15 -6.12
N ILE A 25 -2.35 -12.06 -4.90
CA ILE A 25 -2.05 -13.23 -4.05
C ILE A 25 -3.34 -13.96 -3.68
N PHE A 26 -4.35 -13.25 -3.18
CA PHE A 26 -5.64 -13.84 -2.83
C PHE A 26 -6.37 -14.45 -4.03
N LEU A 27 -6.26 -13.81 -5.20
CA LEU A 27 -6.83 -14.32 -6.44
C LEU A 27 -6.14 -15.61 -6.88
N ALA A 28 -4.80 -15.65 -6.85
CA ALA A 28 -4.02 -16.84 -7.19
C ALA A 28 -4.28 -17.99 -6.20
N ASP A 29 -4.38 -17.69 -4.90
CA ASP A 29 -4.71 -18.64 -3.84
C ASP A 29 -6.09 -19.28 -4.08
N GLY A 30 -7.12 -18.46 -4.35
CA GLY A 30 -8.45 -18.94 -4.68
C GLY A 30 -8.53 -19.76 -5.96
N LEU A 31 -7.78 -19.38 -7.00
CA LEU A 31 -7.71 -20.11 -8.27
C LEU A 31 -6.97 -21.46 -8.14
N SER A 32 -6.05 -21.58 -7.18
CA SER A 32 -5.24 -22.79 -6.97
C SER A 32 -5.98 -23.88 -6.17
N GLY A 33 -7.20 -23.62 -5.70
CA GLY A 33 -8.05 -24.61 -5.04
C GLY A 33 -7.60 -25.01 -3.62
N GLY A 34 -6.69 -24.25 -3.00
CA GLY A 34 -6.19 -24.55 -1.66
C GLY A 34 -5.30 -23.44 -1.12
N HIS A 35 -5.14 -23.46 0.21
CA HIS A 35 -4.41 -22.52 1.08
C HIS A 35 -2.91 -22.40 0.73
N ALA A 36 -2.57 -21.89 -0.45
CA ALA A 36 -1.21 -21.66 -0.90
C ALA A 36 -0.46 -20.70 0.02
N VAL A 37 -1.18 -19.85 0.77
CA VAL A 37 -0.61 -19.05 1.86
C VAL A 37 -1.39 -19.28 3.15
N GLU A 38 -0.71 -19.84 4.15
CA GLU A 38 -1.28 -20.07 5.47
C GLU A 38 -1.69 -18.74 6.12
N VAL A 39 -2.87 -18.69 6.78
CA VAL A 39 -3.39 -17.48 7.43
C VAL A 39 -2.39 -16.92 8.44
N ALA A 40 -1.65 -17.81 9.14
CA ALA A 40 -0.59 -17.46 10.07
C ALA A 40 0.55 -16.65 9.43
N VAL A 41 0.78 -16.81 8.13
CA VAL A 41 1.75 -16.04 7.33
C VAL A 41 1.10 -14.78 6.75
N MET A 42 -0.16 -14.86 6.33
CA MET A 42 -0.88 -13.74 5.72
C MET A 42 -1.05 -12.57 6.70
N VAL A 43 -1.42 -12.86 7.95
CA VAL A 43 -1.64 -11.84 9.00
C VAL A 43 -0.40 -10.94 9.20
N PRO A 44 0.80 -11.47 9.49
CA PRO A 44 1.99 -10.63 9.65
C PRO A 44 2.37 -9.89 8.36
N VAL A 45 2.21 -10.51 7.17
CA VAL A 45 2.48 -9.83 5.89
C VAL A 45 1.59 -8.60 5.71
N VAL A 46 0.29 -8.74 5.98
CA VAL A 46 -0.65 -7.62 5.89
C VAL A 46 -0.30 -6.54 6.90
N LEU A 47 0.01 -6.91 8.16
CA LEU A 47 0.37 -5.94 9.19
C LEU A 47 1.64 -5.16 8.84
N ILE A 48 2.69 -5.85 8.36
CA ILE A 48 3.94 -5.22 7.91
C ILE A 48 3.64 -4.29 6.73
N GLY A 49 2.89 -4.75 5.74
CA GLY A 49 2.53 -3.94 4.57
C GLY A 49 1.72 -2.71 4.93
N LEU A 50 0.73 -2.82 5.83
CA LEU A 50 -0.03 -1.68 6.36
C LEU A 50 0.88 -0.72 7.15
N GLY A 51 1.84 -1.23 7.93
CA GLY A 51 2.83 -0.42 8.63
C GLY A 51 3.72 0.38 7.68
N VAL A 52 4.19 -0.24 6.59
CA VAL A 52 4.97 0.43 5.54
C VAL A 52 4.14 1.51 4.85
N VAL A 53 2.91 1.18 4.41
CA VAL A 53 1.99 2.14 3.77
C VAL A 53 1.71 3.33 4.70
N GLY A 54 1.42 3.07 5.98
CA GLY A 54 1.21 4.10 6.99
C GLY A 54 2.43 4.99 7.17
N THR A 55 3.62 4.40 7.24
CA THR A 55 4.90 5.14 7.36
C THR A 55 5.15 6.03 6.14
N VAL A 56 5.00 5.50 4.93
CA VAL A 56 5.14 6.29 3.69
C VAL A 56 4.15 7.45 3.69
N ARG A 57 2.89 7.20 4.09
CA ARG A 57 1.85 8.24 4.17
C ARG A 57 2.18 9.32 5.20
N VAL A 58 2.72 8.93 6.35
CA VAL A 58 3.17 9.89 7.38
C VAL A 58 4.36 10.72 6.88
N LEU A 59 5.36 10.09 6.27
CA LEU A 59 6.54 10.78 5.73
C LEU A 59 6.16 11.76 4.61
N THR A 60 5.31 11.34 3.68
CA THR A 60 4.81 12.18 2.58
C THR A 60 3.91 13.31 3.07
N ARG A 61 3.08 13.07 4.10
CA ARG A 61 2.24 14.12 4.72
C ARG A 61 3.06 15.09 5.59
N SER A 62 4.07 14.60 6.31
CA SER A 62 4.99 15.39 7.14
C SER A 62 5.81 16.38 6.29
N ARG A 63 6.23 15.95 5.10
CA ARG A 63 6.94 16.82 4.14
C ARG A 63 6.13 18.07 3.72
N ARG A 64 4.79 18.05 3.81
CA ARG A 64 3.93 19.21 3.53
C ARG A 64 3.84 20.24 4.67
N ARG A 65 4.26 19.90 5.90
CA ARG A 65 4.23 20.83 7.05
C ARG A 65 5.53 21.60 7.28
N ARG A 66 6.65 21.19 6.68
CA ARG A 66 7.97 21.82 6.89
C ARG A 66 8.27 23.00 5.96
N LEU A 67 7.24 23.65 5.42
CA LEU A 67 7.32 24.81 4.51
C LEU A 67 6.31 25.91 4.87
N ARG A 68 5.78 25.92 6.10
CA ARG A 68 5.04 27.06 6.65
C ARG A 68 5.76 27.58 7.88
#